data_AF-A0A6N8DHC4-F1
#
_entry.id   AF-A0A6N8DHC4-F1
#
_cell.length_a   1.000
_cell.length_b   1.000
_cell.length_c   1.000
_cell.angle_alpha   90.00
_cell.angle_beta   90.00
_cell.angle_gamma   90.00
#
_symmetry.space_group_name_H-M   'P 1'
#
loop_
_entity.id
_entity.type
_entity.pdbx_description
1 polymer ?
#
loop_
_entity_poly.entity_id
_entity_poly.type
_entity_poly.pdbx_seq_one_letter_code
_entity_poly.pdbx_strand_id
1 'polypeptide(L)'
;MTYLHPPPGDAPVIVTKDVGGYVDQYAAMTRLYAETGREVRLHECRSACTLALSLPNVCVYPSSLLKFHKAYNPLNKEANDEVSDQLMASYPAAVRERLGDLTRTYKVLTGSELIRLGIRDCNRPAGPAYAVARARPKPGGAEPGFLGKVAEMFAPTPTAVQVEPRRVQVVTAPVKPEPPKPEAAPPAPQVAPPAPQVAPPEAAPPTPEPTSEVPLPPARPADLNAPPAPPPPQRVATPAPPPPPPPPPEVTAPAPPPRPPEIKVAAWNRRIAGSAPILITTRFTPFSYRLLPKG
;
A
#
# COMPACT_ATOMS: atom_id res chain seq x y z
N MET A 1 -17.58 2.32 2.69
CA MET A 1 -16.87 1.03 2.85
C MET A 1 -15.78 1.20 3.89
N THR A 2 -15.59 0.18 4.73
CA THR A 2 -14.56 0.13 5.78
C THR A 2 -13.43 -0.80 5.36
N TYR A 3 -12.26 -0.65 5.97
CA TYR A 3 -11.08 -1.45 5.67
C TYR A 3 -11.28 -2.94 5.94
N LEU A 4 -12.01 -3.32 6.99
CA LEU A 4 -12.25 -4.74 7.31
C LEU A 4 -13.37 -5.41 6.49
N HIS A 5 -14.11 -4.64 5.70
CA HIS A 5 -15.24 -5.14 4.91
C HIS A 5 -15.07 -4.72 3.46
N PRO A 6 -14.12 -5.32 2.73
CA PRO A 6 -13.86 -4.97 1.35
C PRO A 6 -15.00 -5.44 0.43
N PRO A 7 -15.12 -4.86 -0.78
CA PRO A 7 -16.01 -5.43 -1.79
C PRO A 7 -15.57 -6.85 -2.19
N PRO A 8 -16.45 -7.69 -2.77
CA PRO A 8 -16.06 -9.01 -3.25
C PRO A 8 -15.06 -8.92 -4.42
N GLY A 9 -14.27 -9.99 -4.61
CA GLY A 9 -13.28 -10.10 -5.68
C GLY A 9 -12.10 -9.15 -5.54
N ASP A 10 -11.49 -8.81 -6.68
CA ASP A 10 -10.22 -8.06 -6.75
C ASP A 10 -10.41 -6.53 -6.88
N ALA A 11 -11.65 -6.05 -6.73
CA ALA A 11 -11.94 -4.62 -6.80
C ALA A 11 -11.16 -3.84 -5.71
N PRO A 12 -10.68 -2.62 -5.99
CA PRO A 12 -9.99 -1.80 -5.00
C PRO A 12 -10.83 -1.57 -3.74
N VAL A 13 -10.19 -1.57 -2.58
CA VAL A 13 -10.82 -1.26 -1.29
C VAL A 13 -10.82 0.25 -1.11
N ILE A 14 -12.01 0.87 -1.14
CA ILE A 14 -12.14 2.33 -0.97
C ILE A 14 -12.56 2.64 0.47
N VAL A 15 -11.61 3.07 1.29
CA VAL A 15 -11.83 3.40 2.71
C VAL A 15 -12.32 4.84 2.81
N THR A 16 -13.57 5.03 3.24
CA THR A 16 -14.23 6.34 3.18
C THR A 16 -14.36 7.04 4.53
N LYS A 17 -14.72 6.31 5.59
CA LYS A 17 -14.91 6.82 6.96
C LYS A 17 -14.68 5.72 7.98
N ASP A 18 -13.48 5.16 8.00
CA ASP A 18 -13.14 4.09 8.94
C ASP A 18 -12.61 4.69 10.25
N VAL A 19 -13.27 4.36 11.36
CA VAL A 19 -12.90 4.87 12.71
C VAL A 19 -11.81 4.02 13.37
N GLY A 20 -11.44 2.91 12.75
CA GLY A 20 -10.50 1.93 13.27
C GLY A 20 -11.15 0.89 14.17
N GLY A 21 -10.31 0.14 14.86
CA GLY A 21 -10.72 -0.95 15.73
C GLY A 21 -9.49 -1.66 16.30
N TYR A 22 -9.63 -2.96 16.55
CA TYR A 22 -8.53 -3.75 17.08
C TYR A 22 -7.39 -3.90 16.07
N VAL A 23 -6.18 -3.52 16.47
CA VAL A 23 -5.01 -3.46 15.57
C VAL A 23 -4.68 -4.82 14.97
N ASP A 24 -4.88 -5.92 15.70
CA ASP A 24 -4.67 -7.30 15.24
C ASP A 24 -5.56 -7.68 14.04
N GLN A 25 -6.84 -7.32 14.07
CA GLN A 25 -7.79 -7.58 12.97
C GLN A 25 -7.37 -6.82 11.71
N TYR A 26 -6.97 -5.56 11.87
CA TYR A 26 -6.50 -4.73 10.75
C TYR A 26 -5.13 -5.20 10.25
N ALA A 27 -4.24 -5.69 11.12
CA ALA A 27 -2.97 -6.27 10.72
C ALA A 27 -3.17 -7.54 9.89
N ALA A 28 -4.08 -8.42 10.32
CA ALA A 28 -4.45 -9.62 9.56
C ALA A 28 -5.01 -9.28 8.17
N MET A 29 -5.91 -8.29 8.09
CA MET A 29 -6.46 -7.82 6.82
C MET A 29 -5.39 -7.16 5.93
N THR A 30 -4.50 -6.34 6.52
CA THR A 30 -3.36 -5.74 5.82
C THR A 30 -2.46 -6.80 5.20
N ARG A 31 -2.18 -7.88 5.94
CA ARG A 31 -1.41 -9.01 5.41
C ARG A 31 -2.10 -9.64 4.21
N LEU A 32 -3.42 -9.88 4.29
CA LEU A 32 -4.19 -10.41 3.16
C LEU A 32 -4.13 -9.48 1.94
N TYR A 33 -4.23 -8.16 2.12
CA TYR A 33 -4.11 -7.20 1.02
C TYR A 33 -2.71 -7.15 0.41
N ALA A 34 -1.67 -7.31 1.22
CA ALA A 34 -0.30 -7.43 0.73
C ALA A 34 -0.12 -8.71 -0.09
N GLU A 35 -0.59 -9.86 0.41
CA GLU A 35 -0.49 -11.17 -0.26
C GLU A 35 -1.26 -11.21 -1.58
N THR A 36 -2.42 -10.57 -1.64
CA THR A 36 -3.26 -10.50 -2.85
C THR A 36 -2.89 -9.35 -3.79
N GLY A 37 -1.96 -8.47 -3.39
CA GLY A 37 -1.64 -7.27 -4.15
C GLY A 37 -2.84 -6.31 -4.31
N ARG A 38 -3.82 -6.40 -3.43
CA ARG A 38 -5.07 -5.64 -3.56
C ARG A 38 -4.85 -4.16 -3.32
N GLU A 39 -5.38 -3.32 -4.22
CA GLU A 39 -5.28 -1.87 -4.08
C GLU A 39 -6.18 -1.36 -2.95
N VAL A 40 -5.64 -0.46 -2.13
CA VAL A 40 -6.39 0.25 -1.08
C VAL A 40 -6.32 1.75 -1.33
N ARG A 41 -7.48 2.40 -1.39
CA ARG A 41 -7.63 3.85 -1.60
C ARG A 41 -8.22 4.48 -0.35
N LEU A 42 -7.49 5.42 0.26
CA LEU A 42 -7.89 6.02 1.52
C LEU A 42 -8.46 7.42 1.32
N HIS A 43 -9.67 7.69 1.81
CA HIS A 43 -10.22 9.03 2.01
C HIS A 43 -10.12 9.44 3.48
N GLU A 44 -10.89 8.83 4.37
CA GLU A 44 -10.82 9.11 5.80
C GLU A 44 -10.59 7.83 6.58
N CYS A 45 -9.57 7.88 7.44
CA CYS A 45 -9.16 6.75 8.24
C CYS A 45 -8.62 7.21 9.60
N ARG A 46 -9.07 6.57 10.67
CA ARG A 46 -8.67 6.86 12.05
C ARG A 46 -8.15 5.58 12.69
N SER A 47 -7.04 5.66 13.42
CA SER A 47 -6.50 4.50 14.14
C SER A 47 -6.08 3.36 13.21
N ALA A 48 -6.36 2.11 13.57
CA ALA A 48 -5.87 0.88 12.95
C ALA A 48 -5.96 0.78 11.42
N CYS A 49 -6.92 1.44 10.74
CA CYS A 49 -6.96 1.45 9.27
C CYS A 49 -5.73 2.12 8.63
N THR A 50 -4.95 2.91 9.39
CA THR A 50 -3.73 3.55 8.88
C THR A 50 -2.65 2.53 8.57
N LEU A 51 -2.76 1.29 9.06
CA LEU A 51 -1.92 0.16 8.64
C LEU A 51 -1.92 -0.04 7.13
N ALA A 52 -2.97 0.40 6.42
CA ALA A 52 -3.01 0.43 4.97
C ALA A 52 -1.79 1.16 4.35
N LEU A 53 -1.20 2.14 5.04
CA LEU A 53 -0.03 2.87 4.57
C LEU A 53 1.22 2.00 4.42
N SER A 54 1.25 0.80 5.03
CA SER A 54 2.36 -0.15 4.86
C SER A 54 2.25 -0.96 3.56
N LEU A 55 1.11 -0.88 2.84
CA LEU A 55 0.89 -1.66 1.63
C LEU A 55 1.61 -1.01 0.43
N PRO A 56 2.23 -1.80 -0.46
CA PRO A 56 2.84 -1.27 -1.68
C PRO A 56 1.80 -0.70 -2.66
N ASN A 57 0.56 -1.19 -2.60
CA ASN A 57 -0.53 -0.80 -3.49
C ASN A 57 -1.53 0.17 -2.84
N VAL A 58 -1.12 0.87 -1.78
CA VAL A 58 -1.95 1.94 -1.20
C VAL A 58 -1.87 3.23 -2.02
N CYS A 59 -2.95 4.00 -2.01
CA CYS A 59 -2.91 5.41 -2.37
C CYS A 59 -3.84 6.24 -1.48
N VAL A 60 -3.60 7.55 -1.47
CA VAL A 60 -4.43 8.55 -0.80
C VAL A 60 -4.91 9.58 -1.81
N TYR A 61 -6.06 10.19 -1.57
CA TYR A 61 -6.51 11.37 -2.31
C TYR A 61 -5.92 12.63 -1.68
N PRO A 62 -5.71 13.73 -2.42
CA PRO A 62 -5.20 14.98 -1.84
C PRO A 62 -6.02 15.50 -0.66
N SER A 63 -7.33 15.25 -0.67
CA SER A 63 -8.30 15.62 0.36
C SER A 63 -8.43 14.63 1.53
N SER A 64 -7.64 13.55 1.53
CA SER A 64 -7.73 12.53 2.57
C SER A 64 -7.36 13.07 3.95
N LEU A 65 -7.93 12.48 4.99
CA LEU A 65 -7.65 12.79 6.39
C LEU A 65 -7.34 11.51 7.15
N LEU A 66 -6.09 11.36 7.56
CA LEU A 66 -5.64 10.23 8.37
C LEU A 66 -5.33 10.71 9.79
N LYS A 67 -5.88 10.01 10.78
CA LYS A 67 -5.72 10.34 12.20
C LYS A 67 -4.98 9.23 12.94
N PHE A 68 -3.82 9.58 13.47
CA PHE A 68 -2.88 8.70 14.15
C PHE A 68 -2.93 8.94 15.65
N HIS A 69 -2.93 7.88 16.45
CA HIS A 69 -2.86 7.95 17.91
C HIS A 69 -2.38 6.60 18.48
N LYS A 70 -2.08 6.56 19.78
CA LYS A 70 -1.72 5.33 20.51
C LYS A 70 -2.86 4.33 20.52
N ALA A 71 -2.54 3.07 20.31
CA ALA A 71 -3.45 1.98 20.63
C ALA A 71 -3.80 2.02 22.13
N TYR A 72 -5.02 1.62 22.46
CA TYR A 72 -5.48 1.62 23.84
C TYR A 72 -6.48 0.51 24.10
N ASN A 73 -6.54 0.07 25.35
CA ASN A 73 -7.52 -0.92 25.77
C ASN A 73 -8.93 -0.30 25.73
N PRO A 74 -9.90 -0.89 25.00
CA PRO A 74 -11.22 -0.30 24.84
C PRO A 74 -12.05 -0.27 26.13
N LEU A 75 -11.73 -1.08 27.14
CA LEU A 75 -12.44 -1.16 28.41
C LEU A 75 -12.01 -0.05 29.38
N ASN A 76 -10.72 0.04 29.68
CA ASN A 76 -10.18 0.98 30.68
C ASN A 76 -9.53 2.24 30.06
N LYS A 77 -9.44 2.31 28.73
CA LYS A 77 -8.86 3.42 27.95
C LYS A 77 -7.37 3.67 28.20
N GLU A 78 -6.65 2.78 28.86
CA GLU A 78 -5.21 2.88 29.05
C GLU A 78 -4.46 2.66 27.73
N ALA A 79 -3.37 3.40 27.52
CA ALA A 79 -2.52 3.21 26.35
C ALA A 79 -1.88 1.82 26.39
N ASN A 80 -1.78 1.20 25.22
CA ASN A 80 -0.99 0.00 25.02
C ASN A 80 0.25 0.39 24.23
N ASP A 81 1.38 0.53 24.90
CA ASP A 81 2.63 0.99 24.30
C ASP A 81 3.19 -0.03 23.31
N GLU A 82 3.16 -1.33 23.64
CA GLU A 82 3.63 -2.39 22.75
C GLU A 82 2.87 -2.38 21.41
N VAL A 83 1.53 -2.32 21.45
CA VAL A 83 0.72 -2.26 20.24
C VAL A 83 0.90 -0.92 19.51
N SER A 84 1.14 0.17 20.24
CA SER A 84 1.44 1.48 19.64
C SER A 84 2.77 1.47 18.91
N ASP A 85 3.78 0.80 19.44
CA ASP A 85 5.10 0.67 18.83
C ASP A 85 5.03 -0.21 17.58
N GLN A 86 4.29 -1.32 17.63
CA GLN A 86 4.00 -2.15 16.46
C GLN A 86 3.28 -1.34 15.37
N LEU A 87 2.28 -0.56 15.75
CA LEU A 87 1.55 0.32 14.83
C LEU A 87 2.49 1.38 14.23
N MET A 88 3.32 2.03 15.04
CA MET A 88 4.30 3.02 14.56
C MET A 88 5.29 2.37 13.59
N ALA A 89 5.85 1.21 13.93
CA ALA A 89 6.84 0.49 13.12
C ALA A 89 6.33 0.08 11.73
N SER A 90 5.01 -0.10 11.58
CA SER A 90 4.40 -0.43 10.29
C SER A 90 4.46 0.72 9.26
N TYR A 91 4.59 1.96 9.71
CA TYR A 91 4.48 3.11 8.82
C TYR A 91 5.76 3.34 8.00
N PRO A 92 5.63 3.87 6.76
CA PRO A 92 6.79 4.29 5.98
C PRO A 92 7.69 5.26 6.74
N ALA A 93 9.00 5.20 6.51
CA ALA A 93 9.99 5.96 7.27
C ALA A 93 9.70 7.47 7.34
N ALA A 94 9.37 8.09 6.20
CA ALA A 94 9.03 9.51 6.14
C ALA A 94 7.75 9.85 6.91
N VAL A 95 6.78 8.93 6.98
CA VAL A 95 5.56 9.11 7.79
C VAL A 95 5.90 9.02 9.27
N ARG A 96 6.72 8.05 9.69
CA ARG A 96 7.20 7.94 11.08
C ARG A 96 7.94 9.19 11.53
N GLU A 97 8.87 9.67 10.71
CA GLU A 97 9.64 10.90 10.97
C GLU A 97 8.72 12.11 11.12
N ARG A 98 7.73 12.26 10.23
CA ARG A 98 6.74 13.34 10.31
C ARG A 98 5.87 13.28 11.57
N LEU A 99 5.58 12.07 12.06
CA LEU A 99 4.78 11.87 13.26
C LEU A 99 5.62 12.05 14.54
N GLY A 100 6.89 11.63 14.55
CA GLY A 100 7.75 11.55 15.73
C GLY A 100 7.35 10.37 16.62
N ASP A 101 6.27 10.54 17.38
CA ASP A 101 5.67 9.55 18.28
C ASP A 101 4.14 9.43 18.08
N LEU A 102 3.53 8.38 18.63
CA LEU A 102 2.08 8.31 18.76
C LEU A 102 1.68 8.81 20.15
N THR A 103 0.67 9.68 20.21
CA THR A 103 0.13 10.19 21.46
C THR A 103 -1.33 9.79 21.63
N ARG A 104 -1.92 10.06 22.81
CA ARG A 104 -3.36 9.83 23.06
C ARG A 104 -4.26 10.76 22.24
N THR A 105 -3.73 11.90 21.83
CA THR A 105 -4.42 12.88 20.97
C THR A 105 -4.15 12.54 19.51
N TYR A 106 -5.14 12.79 18.65
CA TYR A 106 -4.93 12.59 17.22
C TYR A 106 -3.86 13.53 16.68
N LYS A 107 -2.85 12.95 16.03
CA LYS A 107 -2.06 13.64 15.01
C LYS A 107 -2.75 13.43 13.68
N VAL A 108 -2.92 14.49 12.90
CA VAL A 108 -3.62 14.43 11.62
C VAL A 108 -2.61 14.69 10.51
N LEU A 109 -2.59 13.82 9.50
CA LEU A 109 -1.93 14.10 8.23
C LEU A 109 -2.98 14.12 7.12
N THR A 110 -2.92 15.17 6.31
CA THR A 110 -3.71 15.27 5.09
C THR A 110 -3.15 14.35 4.01
N GLY A 111 -3.98 13.98 3.04
CA GLY A 111 -3.53 13.21 1.89
C GLY A 111 -2.45 13.95 1.09
N SER A 112 -2.56 15.27 0.97
CA SER A 112 -1.54 16.10 0.33
C SER A 112 -0.19 16.05 1.07
N GLU A 113 -0.18 16.02 2.40
CA GLU A 113 1.04 15.79 3.19
C GLU A 113 1.60 14.39 2.95
N LEU A 114 0.76 13.36 3.02
CA LEU A 114 1.18 11.97 2.79
C LEU A 114 1.75 11.77 1.39
N ILE A 115 1.20 12.44 0.38
CA ILE A 115 1.73 12.43 -0.98
C ILE A 115 3.13 13.04 -1.04
N ARG A 116 3.37 14.16 -0.34
CA ARG A 116 4.72 14.76 -0.24
C ARG A 116 5.71 13.85 0.50
N LEU A 117 5.22 12.99 1.40
CA LEU A 117 6.02 11.98 2.11
C LEU A 117 6.24 10.69 1.30
N GLY A 118 5.76 10.64 0.05
CA GLY A 118 6.01 9.52 -0.86
C GLY A 118 4.86 8.51 -0.98
N ILE A 119 3.71 8.75 -0.34
CA ILE A 119 2.52 7.92 -0.59
C ILE A 119 1.94 8.25 -1.97
N ARG A 120 1.49 7.25 -2.72
CA ARG A 120 0.93 7.46 -4.05
C ARG A 120 -0.37 8.29 -4.00
N ASP A 121 -0.50 9.21 -4.95
CA ASP A 121 -1.76 9.92 -5.23
C ASP A 121 -2.74 9.03 -6.00
N CYS A 122 -3.93 8.81 -5.48
CA CYS A 122 -4.97 8.00 -6.13
C CYS A 122 -5.49 8.61 -7.45
N ASN A 123 -5.32 9.92 -7.65
CA ASN A 123 -5.68 10.58 -8.90
C ASN A 123 -4.66 10.33 -10.02
N ARG A 124 -3.48 9.81 -9.67
CA ARG A 124 -2.50 9.38 -10.65
C ARG A 124 -2.70 7.89 -10.93
N PRO A 125 -2.57 7.46 -12.19
CA PRO A 125 -2.52 6.04 -12.48
C PRO A 125 -1.43 5.41 -11.60
N ALA A 126 -1.72 4.23 -11.04
CA ALA A 126 -0.63 3.38 -10.57
C ALA A 126 0.35 3.30 -11.75
N GLY A 127 1.60 3.73 -11.54
CA GLY A 127 2.59 3.74 -12.61
C GLY A 127 2.63 2.37 -13.30
N PRO A 128 3.22 2.26 -14.50
CA PRO A 128 3.30 0.97 -15.17
C PRO A 128 3.81 -0.04 -14.15
N ALA A 129 3.06 -1.12 -13.94
CA ALA A 129 3.65 -2.30 -13.31
C ALA A 129 4.80 -2.67 -14.25
N TYR A 130 6.00 -2.14 -13.99
CA TYR A 130 7.18 -2.53 -14.72
C TYR A 130 7.41 -3.97 -14.27
N ALA A 131 6.74 -4.91 -14.93
CA ALA A 131 7.32 -6.20 -15.19
C ALA A 131 8.63 -5.85 -15.92
N VAL A 132 9.71 -5.72 -15.14
CA VAL A 132 11.05 -5.73 -15.68
C VAL A 132 11.17 -7.12 -16.27
N ALA A 133 10.78 -7.26 -17.53
CA ALA A 133 11.22 -8.35 -18.37
C ALA A 133 12.74 -8.21 -18.38
N ARG A 134 13.40 -8.91 -17.46
CA ARG A 134 14.83 -9.13 -17.56
C ARG A 134 14.99 -9.86 -18.88
N ALA A 135 15.45 -9.14 -19.91
CA ALA A 135 15.90 -9.77 -21.12
C ALA A 135 16.91 -10.84 -20.69
N ARG A 136 16.59 -12.11 -20.96
CA ARG A 136 17.59 -13.16 -20.84
C ARG A 136 18.76 -12.73 -21.73
N PRO A 137 20.00 -12.69 -21.23
CA PRO A 137 21.14 -12.45 -22.10
C PRO A 137 21.08 -13.49 -23.22
N LYS A 138 21.14 -13.02 -24.47
CA LYS A 138 21.36 -13.89 -25.62
C LYS A 138 22.64 -14.67 -25.33
N PRO A 139 22.64 -16.02 -25.33
CA PRO A 139 23.90 -16.76 -25.22
C PRO A 139 24.81 -16.27 -26.34
N GLY A 140 25.98 -15.75 -25.96
CA GLY A 140 26.90 -15.10 -26.86
C GLY A 140 27.26 -16.03 -28.01
N GLY A 141 26.82 -15.66 -29.22
CA GLY A 141 27.47 -16.14 -30.42
C GLY A 141 28.85 -15.51 -30.44
N ALA A 142 29.89 -16.33 -30.37
CA ALA A 142 31.25 -15.88 -30.59
C ALA A 142 31.33 -15.26 -31.99
N GLU A 143 31.57 -13.95 -32.04
CA GLU A 143 31.97 -13.28 -33.28
C GLU A 143 33.36 -13.84 -33.67
N PRO A 144 33.55 -14.38 -34.89
CA PRO A 144 34.86 -14.85 -35.32
C PRO A 144 35.78 -13.63 -35.46
N GLY A 145 36.83 -13.61 -34.64
CA GLY A 145 37.92 -12.65 -34.77
C GLY A 145 38.58 -12.71 -36.15
N PHE A 146 39.35 -11.67 -36.45
CA PHE A 146 40.00 -11.37 -37.74
C PHE A 146 40.75 -12.55 -38.43
N LEU A 147 41.10 -13.61 -37.69
CA LEU A 147 41.69 -14.84 -38.25
C LEU A 147 40.67 -15.82 -38.88
N GLY A 148 39.37 -15.69 -38.61
CA GLY A 148 38.31 -16.48 -39.28
C GLY A 148 38.04 -16.04 -40.71
N LYS A 149 38.37 -14.79 -41.06
CA LYS A 149 38.17 -14.21 -42.40
C LYS A 149 39.20 -14.65 -43.45
N VAL A 150 40.32 -15.25 -43.04
CA VAL A 150 41.31 -15.82 -43.98
C VAL A 150 41.03 -17.28 -44.32
N ALA A 151 40.18 -17.98 -43.56
CA ALA A 151 39.77 -19.35 -43.86
C ALA A 151 38.63 -19.43 -44.91
N GLU A 152 37.85 -18.36 -45.10
CA GLU A 152 36.84 -18.26 -46.17
C GLU A 152 37.43 -18.02 -47.57
N MET A 153 38.73 -17.73 -47.68
CA MET A 153 39.39 -17.48 -48.98
C MET A 153 39.83 -18.76 -49.72
N PHE A 154 39.72 -19.94 -49.09
CA PHE A 154 40.19 -21.22 -49.66
C PHE A 154 39.18 -22.37 -49.59
N ALA A 155 37.89 -22.09 -49.41
CA ALA A 155 36.87 -23.16 -49.44
C ALA A 155 36.43 -23.45 -50.89
N PRO A 156 36.52 -24.70 -51.39
CA PRO A 156 35.98 -25.07 -52.69
C PRO A 156 34.45 -25.08 -52.66
N THR A 157 33.83 -24.63 -53.75
CA THR A 157 32.37 -24.55 -53.95
C THR A 157 31.71 -25.93 -53.94
N PRO A 158 30.66 -26.16 -53.13
CA PRO A 158 29.73 -27.24 -53.37
C PRO A 158 28.51 -26.75 -54.17
N THR A 159 28.32 -27.38 -55.33
CA THR A 159 27.07 -27.39 -56.09
C THR A 159 26.02 -28.16 -55.28
N ALA A 160 24.97 -27.50 -54.79
CA ALA A 160 23.76 -28.20 -54.35
C ALA A 160 22.55 -27.25 -54.33
N VAL A 161 21.55 -27.65 -55.10
CA VAL A 161 20.18 -27.13 -55.14
C VAL A 161 19.57 -27.18 -53.74
N GLN A 162 19.01 -26.06 -53.26
CA GLN A 162 18.18 -26.01 -52.06
C GLN A 162 16.87 -25.29 -52.39
N VAL A 163 15.78 -25.99 -52.05
CA VAL A 163 14.38 -25.66 -52.30
C VAL A 163 13.92 -24.66 -51.23
N GLU A 164 13.35 -23.52 -51.64
CA GLU A 164 12.69 -22.58 -50.73
C GLU A 164 11.27 -23.04 -50.37
N PRO A 165 10.92 -23.15 -49.08
CA PRO A 165 9.52 -23.07 -48.66
C PRO A 165 9.11 -21.60 -48.46
N ARG A 166 8.22 -21.16 -49.34
CA ARG A 166 7.38 -19.95 -49.32
C ARG A 166 7.01 -19.46 -47.91
N ARG A 167 7.32 -18.20 -47.63
CA ARG A 167 6.67 -17.40 -46.56
C ARG A 167 5.20 -17.16 -46.91
N VAL A 168 4.31 -17.54 -46.01
CA VAL A 168 2.92 -17.06 -45.99
C VAL A 168 2.94 -15.60 -45.52
N GLN A 169 2.63 -14.67 -46.41
CA GLN A 169 2.36 -13.27 -46.04
C GLN A 169 0.95 -13.20 -45.46
N VAL A 170 0.84 -12.93 -44.16
CA VAL A 170 -0.41 -12.47 -43.56
C VAL A 170 -0.55 -10.99 -43.91
N VAL A 171 -1.47 -10.69 -44.81
CA VAL A 171 -1.84 -9.32 -45.21
C VAL A 171 -2.60 -8.69 -44.04
N THR A 172 -1.96 -7.79 -43.30
CA THR A 172 -2.67 -6.80 -42.48
C THR A 172 -2.86 -5.54 -43.33
N ALA A 173 -4.12 -5.24 -43.64
CA ALA A 173 -4.50 -4.03 -44.37
C ALA A 173 -4.05 -2.77 -43.60
N PRO A 174 -3.53 -1.73 -44.27
CA PRO A 174 -3.24 -0.46 -43.62
C PRO A 174 -4.57 0.28 -43.34
N VAL A 175 -4.88 0.47 -42.06
CA VAL A 175 -5.90 1.44 -41.63
C VAL A 175 -5.36 2.84 -41.92
N LYS A 176 -6.02 3.52 -42.85
CA LYS A 176 -5.79 4.92 -43.20
C LYS A 176 -6.16 5.81 -42.00
N PRO A 177 -5.26 6.67 -41.47
CA PRO A 177 -5.63 7.61 -40.43
C PRO A 177 -6.53 8.72 -41.00
N GLU A 178 -7.68 8.90 -40.38
CA GLU A 178 -8.63 9.98 -40.67
C GLU A 178 -8.11 11.29 -40.02
N PRO A 179 -8.19 12.45 -40.72
CA PRO A 179 -7.66 13.70 -40.20
C PRO A 179 -8.50 14.24 -39.03
N PRO A 180 -7.88 14.86 -38.00
CA PRO A 180 -8.61 15.43 -36.88
C PRO A 180 -9.46 16.64 -37.31
N LYS A 181 -10.70 16.64 -36.81
CA LYS A 181 -11.68 17.73 -36.94
C LYS A 181 -11.15 19.00 -36.23
N PRO A 182 -11.33 20.22 -36.81
CA PRO A 182 -10.84 21.44 -36.18
C PRO A 182 -11.50 21.69 -34.83
N GLU A 183 -10.66 21.87 -33.82
CA GLU A 183 -11.02 22.25 -32.46
C GLU A 183 -11.60 23.68 -32.45
N ALA A 184 -12.72 23.85 -31.75
CA ALA A 184 -13.36 25.14 -31.58
C ALA A 184 -12.47 26.08 -30.76
N ALA A 185 -12.43 27.35 -31.17
CA ALA A 185 -11.63 28.41 -30.57
C ALA A 185 -11.91 28.59 -29.06
N PRO A 186 -10.90 28.97 -28.25
CA PRO A 186 -11.08 29.23 -26.83
C PRO A 186 -11.97 30.48 -26.61
N PRO A 187 -12.82 30.48 -25.56
CA PRO A 187 -13.62 31.65 -25.22
C PRO A 187 -12.72 32.79 -24.72
N ALA A 188 -13.08 34.01 -25.11
CA ALA A 188 -12.41 35.24 -24.75
C ALA A 188 -12.30 35.43 -23.22
N PRO A 189 -11.22 36.08 -22.73
CA PRO A 189 -11.04 36.34 -21.30
C PRO A 189 -12.14 37.28 -20.78
N GLN A 190 -12.87 36.82 -19.77
CA GLN A 190 -13.80 37.64 -19.01
C GLN A 190 -13.02 38.60 -18.11
N VAL A 191 -13.31 39.89 -18.26
CA VAL A 191 -12.77 40.99 -17.47
C VAL A 191 -13.28 40.86 -16.03
N ALA A 192 -12.37 40.71 -15.08
CA ALA A 192 -12.69 40.77 -13.65
C ALA A 192 -13.01 42.22 -13.22
N PRO A 193 -13.95 42.43 -12.28
CA PRO A 193 -14.23 43.75 -11.73
C PRO A 193 -13.04 44.29 -10.89
N PRO A 194 -12.85 45.63 -10.81
CA PRO A 194 -11.71 46.21 -10.13
C PRO A 194 -11.78 45.98 -8.61
N ALA A 195 -10.67 45.53 -8.03
CA ALA A 195 -10.48 45.44 -6.59
C ALA A 195 -10.42 46.85 -5.94
N PRO A 196 -10.88 47.00 -4.69
CA PRO A 196 -10.82 48.27 -3.96
C PRO A 196 -9.37 48.69 -3.69
N GLN A 197 -9.06 49.95 -3.98
CA GLN A 197 -7.75 50.56 -3.77
C GLN A 197 -7.47 50.71 -2.28
N VAL A 198 -6.43 50.05 -1.79
CA VAL A 198 -5.85 50.27 -0.46
C VAL A 198 -4.74 51.32 -0.60
N ALA A 199 -4.73 52.28 0.33
CA ALA A 199 -3.82 53.42 0.38
C ALA A 199 -2.32 53.03 0.38
N PRO A 200 -1.43 53.90 -0.13
CA PRO A 200 -0.01 53.60 -0.27
C PRO A 200 0.73 53.57 1.08
N PRO A 201 1.67 52.63 1.28
CA PRO A 201 2.58 52.68 2.41
C PRO A 201 3.69 53.73 2.20
N GLU A 202 4.09 54.29 3.32
CA GLU A 202 5.12 55.30 3.57
C GLU A 202 6.52 54.88 3.08
N ALA A 203 7.35 55.88 2.84
CA ALA A 203 8.61 55.85 2.09
C ALA A 203 9.65 54.81 2.57
N ALA A 204 10.25 54.10 1.60
CA ALA A 204 11.46 53.31 1.78
C ALA A 204 12.72 54.19 1.73
N PRO A 205 13.78 53.88 2.51
CA PRO A 205 15.08 54.53 2.41
C PRO A 205 15.88 54.06 1.18
N PRO A 206 16.89 54.81 0.72
CA PRO A 206 17.61 54.54 -0.53
C PRO A 206 18.50 53.30 -0.47
N THR A 207 18.52 52.58 -1.58
CA THR A 207 19.35 51.41 -1.90
C THR A 207 20.83 51.79 -2.08
N PRO A 208 21.81 51.04 -1.54
CA PRO A 208 23.20 51.12 -1.97
C PRO A 208 23.47 50.27 -3.22
N GLU A 209 24.41 50.73 -4.05
CA GLU A 209 24.82 50.18 -5.35
C GLU A 209 25.43 48.76 -5.28
N PRO A 210 25.39 47.98 -6.38
CA PRO A 210 25.92 46.63 -6.41
C PRO A 210 27.43 46.63 -6.69
N THR A 211 28.25 46.32 -5.68
CA THR A 211 29.63 45.88 -5.88
C THR A 211 29.65 44.38 -6.12
N SER A 212 29.93 43.99 -7.36
CA SER A 212 30.13 42.63 -7.80
C SER A 212 31.53 42.12 -7.41
N GLU A 213 31.59 41.27 -6.39
CA GLU A 213 32.68 40.31 -6.22
C GLU A 213 32.15 39.09 -5.44
N VAL A 214 31.87 38.00 -6.16
CA VAL A 214 31.46 36.73 -5.56
C VAL A 214 32.74 35.95 -5.24
N PRO A 215 33.07 35.68 -3.97
CA PRO A 215 34.19 34.82 -3.64
C PRO A 215 33.87 33.39 -4.07
N LEU A 216 34.81 32.74 -4.77
CA LEU A 216 34.73 31.31 -5.05
C LEU A 216 34.66 30.52 -3.72
N PRO A 217 33.86 29.44 -3.66
CA PRO A 217 33.80 28.60 -2.47
C PRO A 217 35.16 27.94 -2.20
N PRO A 218 35.53 27.73 -0.92
CA PRO A 218 36.78 27.06 -0.57
C PRO A 218 36.82 25.63 -1.11
N ALA A 219 38.02 25.17 -1.50
CA ALA A 219 38.25 23.81 -1.95
C ALA A 219 37.86 22.78 -0.88
N ARG A 220 37.19 21.72 -1.29
CA ARG A 220 36.77 20.60 -0.42
C ARG A 220 38.02 19.93 0.20
N PRO A 221 38.05 19.69 1.53
CA PRO A 221 39.15 18.97 2.18
C PRO A 221 39.35 17.57 1.61
N ALA A 222 40.60 17.15 1.44
CA ALA A 222 40.98 15.86 0.84
C ALA A 222 40.63 14.63 1.72
N ASP A 223 40.24 14.85 2.98
CA ASP A 223 40.00 13.79 3.97
C ASP A 223 38.68 13.02 3.80
N LEU A 224 37.85 13.37 2.81
CA LEU A 224 36.61 12.64 2.51
C LEU A 224 36.81 11.42 1.59
N ASN A 225 38.03 11.19 1.09
CA ASN A 225 38.35 10.04 0.22
C ASN A 225 39.11 8.91 0.93
N ALA A 226 39.35 9.01 2.24
CA ALA A 226 39.93 7.93 3.01
C ALA A 226 38.84 6.88 3.34
N PRO A 227 39.00 5.60 2.95
CA PRO A 227 38.10 4.55 3.42
C PRO A 227 38.20 4.42 4.95
N PRO A 228 37.09 4.27 5.67
CA PRO A 228 37.12 4.13 7.12
C PRO A 228 37.92 2.88 7.51
N ALA A 229 38.77 3.01 8.53
CA ALA A 229 39.52 1.89 9.08
C ALA A 229 38.56 0.76 9.50
N PRO A 230 38.92 -0.51 9.24
CA PRO A 230 38.07 -1.64 9.61
C PRO A 230 37.87 -1.67 11.13
N PRO A 231 36.64 -1.91 11.61
CA PRO A 231 36.40 -2.02 13.04
C PRO A 231 37.17 -3.21 13.64
N PRO A 232 37.60 -3.12 14.91
CA PRO A 232 38.23 -4.25 15.58
C PRO A 232 37.28 -5.45 15.61
N PRO A 233 37.80 -6.69 15.54
CA PRO A 233 36.96 -7.88 15.55
C PRO A 233 36.17 -7.94 16.86
N GLN A 234 34.83 -7.82 16.74
CA GLN A 234 33.93 -8.00 17.87
C GLN A 234 33.97 -9.48 18.28
N ARG A 235 34.35 -9.74 19.53
CA ARG A 235 34.18 -11.05 20.13
C ARG A 235 32.68 -11.30 20.27
N VAL A 236 32.14 -12.16 19.41
CA VAL A 236 30.77 -12.66 19.54
C VAL A 236 30.69 -13.44 20.84
N ALA A 237 30.06 -12.86 21.86
CA ALA A 237 29.69 -13.60 23.06
C ALA A 237 28.62 -14.63 22.66
N THR A 238 28.90 -15.90 22.96
CA THR A 238 27.94 -16.99 22.79
C THR A 238 26.69 -16.69 23.64
N PRO A 239 25.48 -16.72 23.06
CA PRO A 239 24.26 -16.49 23.82
C PRO A 239 24.09 -17.62 24.85
N ALA A 240 23.83 -17.24 26.10
CA ALA A 240 23.47 -18.18 27.15
C ALA A 240 22.15 -18.90 26.77
N PRO A 241 22.00 -20.19 27.12
CA PRO A 241 20.77 -20.91 26.84
C PRO A 241 19.58 -20.27 27.58
N PRO A 242 18.38 -20.26 26.97
CA PRO A 242 17.20 -19.69 27.60
C PRO A 242 16.82 -20.46 28.87
N PRO A 243 16.24 -19.79 29.88
CA PRO A 243 15.74 -20.46 31.08
C PRO A 243 14.59 -21.43 30.72
N PRO A 244 14.40 -22.51 31.50
CA PRO A 244 13.31 -23.44 31.28
C PRO A 244 11.94 -22.75 31.46
N PRO A 245 10.91 -23.18 30.73
CA PRO A 245 9.57 -22.61 30.86
C PRO A 245 8.98 -22.87 32.26
N PRO A 246 8.15 -21.95 32.78
CA PRO A 246 7.47 -22.15 34.05
C PRO A 246 6.48 -23.32 33.97
N PRO A 247 6.19 -24.01 35.10
CA PRO A 247 5.20 -25.06 35.14
C PRO A 247 3.80 -24.51 34.79
N PRO A 248 2.94 -25.32 34.14
CA PRO A 248 1.58 -24.90 33.83
C PRO A 248 0.80 -24.62 35.12
N PRO A 249 -0.10 -23.61 35.12
CA PRO A 249 -0.94 -23.32 36.27
C PRO A 249 -1.88 -24.50 36.54
N GLU A 250 -2.03 -24.87 37.82
CA GLU A 250 -3.02 -25.83 38.28
C GLU A 250 -4.42 -25.31 37.94
N VAL A 251 -5.09 -25.97 36.99
CA VAL A 251 -6.47 -25.66 36.63
C VAL A 251 -7.39 -26.28 37.68
N THR A 252 -7.77 -25.49 38.68
CA THR A 252 -8.90 -25.86 39.55
C THR A 252 -10.18 -25.72 38.73
N ALA A 253 -10.87 -26.84 38.47
CA ALA A 253 -12.13 -26.83 37.74
C ALA A 253 -13.18 -25.99 38.50
N PRO A 254 -13.88 -25.03 37.85
CA PRO A 254 -14.94 -24.29 38.51
C PRO A 254 -16.13 -25.21 38.82
N ALA A 255 -16.71 -25.03 40.01
CA ALA A 255 -17.88 -25.77 40.45
C ALA A 255 -19.06 -25.59 39.48
N PRO A 256 -19.88 -26.64 39.25
CA PRO A 256 -21.01 -26.55 38.32
C PRO A 256 -22.06 -25.55 38.84
N PRO A 257 -22.73 -24.80 37.94
CA PRO A 257 -23.74 -23.84 38.33
C PRO A 257 -24.97 -24.53 38.96
N PRO A 258 -25.68 -23.86 39.88
CA PRO A 258 -26.88 -24.39 40.49
C PRO A 258 -28.00 -24.58 39.44
N ARG A 259 -28.77 -25.66 39.59
CA ARG A 259 -29.93 -25.97 38.74
C ARG A 259 -30.98 -24.86 38.81
N PRO A 260 -31.55 -24.43 37.66
CA PRO A 260 -32.65 -23.47 37.67
C PRO A 260 -33.92 -24.10 38.27
N PRO A 261 -34.79 -23.30 38.92
CA PRO A 261 -36.05 -23.80 39.46
C PRO A 261 -37.03 -24.19 38.34
N GLU A 262 -37.78 -25.25 38.59
CA GLU A 262 -38.75 -25.84 37.68
C GLU A 262 -39.95 -24.89 37.49
N ILE A 263 -40.10 -24.33 36.29
CA ILE A 263 -41.25 -23.48 35.94
C ILE A 263 -42.44 -24.39 35.67
N LYS A 264 -43.41 -24.41 36.58
CA LYS A 264 -44.73 -25.01 36.33
C LYS A 264 -45.51 -24.13 35.36
N VAL A 265 -45.63 -24.58 34.12
CA VAL A 265 -46.48 -23.94 33.11
C VAL A 265 -47.94 -24.22 33.46
N ALA A 266 -48.62 -23.25 34.05
CA ALA A 266 -50.07 -23.28 34.24
C ALA A 266 -50.76 -23.00 32.88
N ALA A 267 -51.65 -23.89 32.50
CA ALA A 267 -52.42 -23.83 31.27
C ALA A 267 -53.31 -22.57 31.22
N TRP A 268 -52.94 -21.59 30.40
CA TRP A 268 -53.83 -20.49 30.01
C TRP A 268 -53.98 -20.45 28.48
N ASN A 269 -54.99 -21.19 28.01
CA ASN A 269 -55.54 -21.01 26.68
C ASN A 269 -56.26 -19.66 26.61
N ARG A 270 -55.61 -18.66 26.03
CA ARG A 270 -56.30 -17.49 25.45
C ARG A 270 -55.81 -17.28 24.03
N ARG A 271 -56.66 -17.64 23.06
CA ARG A 271 -56.44 -17.34 21.64
C ARG A 271 -56.62 -15.84 21.43
N ILE A 272 -55.61 -15.18 20.90
CA ILE A 272 -55.76 -13.86 20.29
C ILE A 272 -56.34 -14.10 18.89
N ALA A 273 -57.55 -13.60 18.64
CA ALA A 273 -58.11 -13.52 17.30
C ALA A 273 -57.43 -12.37 16.55
N GLY A 274 -56.91 -12.64 15.34
CA GLY A 274 -56.54 -11.57 14.40
C GLY A 274 -55.15 -11.59 13.77
N SER A 275 -54.36 -12.66 13.85
CA SER A 275 -53.06 -12.71 13.15
C SER A 275 -53.06 -13.76 12.03
N ALA A 276 -52.77 -13.28 10.82
CA ALA A 276 -52.68 -14.06 9.59
C ALA A 276 -51.70 -15.25 9.72
N PRO A 277 -51.92 -16.37 9.00
CA PRO A 277 -51.03 -17.51 9.08
C PRO A 277 -49.66 -17.18 8.47
N ILE A 278 -48.62 -17.21 9.31
CA ILE A 278 -47.24 -17.31 8.84
C ILE A 278 -47.09 -18.71 8.26
N LEU A 279 -46.92 -18.79 6.94
CA LEU A 279 -46.51 -20.01 6.25
C LEU A 279 -45.15 -20.45 6.79
N ILE A 280 -45.15 -21.51 7.59
CA ILE A 280 -43.94 -22.20 8.04
C ILE A 280 -43.40 -22.97 6.83
N THR A 281 -42.44 -22.39 6.10
CA THR A 281 -41.63 -23.14 5.15
C THR A 281 -40.54 -23.89 5.91
N THR A 282 -40.86 -25.10 6.36
CA THR A 282 -39.85 -26.08 6.79
C THR A 282 -39.06 -26.56 5.57
N ARG A 283 -37.86 -26.01 5.32
CA ARG A 283 -36.70 -26.71 4.74
C ARG A 283 -35.43 -25.91 4.99
N PHE A 284 -34.85 -26.08 6.17
CA PHE A 284 -33.44 -25.78 6.41
C PHE A 284 -32.72 -27.12 6.59
N THR A 285 -32.10 -27.60 5.52
CA THR A 285 -31.18 -28.74 5.56
C THR A 285 -29.78 -28.22 5.91
N PRO A 286 -29.15 -28.64 7.01
CA PRO A 286 -27.75 -28.32 7.27
C PRO A 286 -26.86 -29.09 6.29
N PHE A 287 -25.99 -28.35 5.60
CA PHE A 287 -24.95 -28.87 4.72
C PHE A 287 -24.08 -29.90 5.45
N SER A 288 -23.96 -31.10 4.88
CA SER A 288 -23.01 -32.11 5.32
C SER A 288 -21.64 -31.81 4.72
N TYR A 289 -20.65 -31.48 5.56
CA TYR A 289 -19.25 -31.50 5.14
C TYR A 289 -18.79 -32.96 4.98
N ARG A 290 -18.51 -33.39 3.75
CA ARG A 290 -17.73 -34.61 3.48
C ARG A 290 -16.25 -34.28 3.64
N LEU A 291 -15.61 -34.93 4.61
CA LEU A 291 -14.16 -35.08 4.64
C LEU A 291 -13.74 -36.08 3.56
N LEU A 292 -12.87 -35.65 2.65
CA LEU A 292 -12.18 -36.53 1.70
C LEU A 292 -10.95 -37.16 2.39
N PRO A 293 -10.75 -38.48 2.27
CA PRO A 293 -9.48 -39.10 2.65
C PRO A 293 -8.40 -38.79 1.60
N LYS A 294 -7.19 -38.53 2.08
CA LYS A 294 -5.97 -38.40 1.27
C LYS A 294 -5.63 -39.74 0.62
N GLY A 295 -5.43 -39.72 -0.70
CA GLY A 295 -4.61 -40.69 -1.42
C GLY A 295 -3.20 -40.15 -1.55
#